data_AF-A0AAE1N7J1-F1
#
_entry.id   AF-A0AAE1N7J1-F1
#
_cell.length_a   1.000
_cell.length_b   1.000
_cell.length_c   1.000
_cell.angle_alpha   90.00
_cell.angle_beta   90.00
_cell.angle_gamma   90.00
#
_symmetry.space_group_name_H-M   'P 1'
#
loop_
_entity.id
_entity.type
_entity.pdbx_description
1 polymer ?
#
loop_
_entity_poly.entity_id
_entity_poly.type
_entity_poly.pdbx_seq_one_letter_code
_entity_poly.pdbx_strand_id
1 'polypeptide(L)'
;MNIDYAIRKDEPPSITVTSTPDQVDLYEKWERSNRLSVMFIKTSISVGIRGFVEQHNKIRPLLKAIDEQLWTSDKAFIDTLIMKFSSPRLTAIKNVYKHIILIRDIEAQLKSLEVNMSDSFLVHYISNTLLQPYRPFRISCNTHEYKWSINKRLTMCVQEEGRLKMQMGEFLEYDLISGSDQFRKFVFEKDHLDNQLCTSSLRLVVNNVPSV
;
A
#
# COMPACT_ATOMS: atom_id res chain seq x y z
N MET A 1 -12.24 41.76 -3.57
CA MET A 1 -10.98 41.64 -2.78
C MET A 1 -10.18 40.47 -3.35
N ASN A 2 -8.89 40.64 -3.64
CA ASN A 2 -8.04 39.60 -4.21
C ASN A 2 -7.38 38.82 -3.05
N ILE A 3 -7.99 37.69 -2.68
CA ILE A 3 -7.62 36.90 -1.48
C ILE A 3 -6.35 36.08 -1.74
N ASP A 4 -6.11 35.68 -2.98
CA ASP A 4 -5.01 34.82 -3.42
C ASP A 4 -3.73 35.60 -3.81
N TYR A 5 -3.72 36.91 -3.61
CA TYR A 5 -2.58 37.77 -3.98
C TYR A 5 -1.26 37.34 -3.32
N ALA A 6 -1.27 37.06 -2.01
CA ALA A 6 -0.12 36.61 -1.24
C ALA A 6 0.33 35.17 -1.57
N ILE A 7 -0.55 34.39 -2.22
CA ILE A 7 -0.20 33.06 -2.72
C ILE A 7 0.62 33.21 -4.01
N ARG A 8 0.16 34.05 -4.95
CA ARG A 8 0.79 34.24 -6.27
C ARG A 8 2.04 35.12 -6.28
N LYS A 9 2.17 36.04 -5.33
CA LYS A 9 3.29 37.00 -5.27
C LYS A 9 4.17 36.74 -4.06
N ASP A 10 5.47 36.93 -4.24
CA ASP A 10 6.44 36.85 -3.15
C ASP A 10 6.20 37.98 -2.14
N GLU A 11 6.67 37.77 -0.92
CA GLU A 11 6.58 38.76 0.15
C GLU A 11 7.36 40.03 -0.26
N PRO A 12 6.70 41.19 -0.32
CA PRO A 12 7.38 42.45 -0.60
C PRO A 12 8.31 42.83 0.56
N PRO A 13 9.32 43.68 0.31
CA PRO A 13 10.20 44.17 1.36
C PRO A 13 9.41 44.82 2.51
N SER A 14 9.87 44.61 3.74
CA SER A 14 9.29 45.27 4.92
C SER A 14 9.30 46.79 4.75
N ILE A 15 8.22 47.44 5.19
CA ILE A 15 8.11 48.89 5.18
C ILE A 15 9.21 49.49 6.06
N THR A 16 9.92 50.48 5.54
CA THR A 16 10.93 51.28 6.25
C THR A 16 10.54 52.75 6.25
N VAL A 17 11.22 53.58 7.04
CA VAL A 17 10.91 55.02 7.17
C VAL A 17 11.08 55.77 5.84
N THR A 18 11.84 55.21 4.90
CA THR A 18 12.11 55.73 3.55
C THR A 18 11.20 55.13 2.47
N SER A 19 10.24 54.27 2.82
CA SER A 19 9.35 53.64 1.84
C SER A 19 8.42 54.66 1.17
N THR A 20 8.20 54.49 -0.13
CA THR A 20 7.25 55.31 -0.89
C THR A 20 5.80 54.90 -0.56
N PRO A 21 4.81 55.79 -0.76
CA PRO A 21 3.40 55.45 -0.58
C PRO A 21 2.98 54.19 -1.36
N ASP A 22 3.46 54.03 -2.60
CA ASP A 22 3.17 52.85 -3.43
C ASP A 22 3.74 51.54 -2.83
N GLN A 23 4.90 51.60 -2.18
CA GLN A 23 5.51 50.44 -1.50
C GLN A 23 4.70 50.04 -0.26
N VAL A 24 4.19 51.02 0.48
CA VAL A 24 3.32 50.81 1.64
C VAL A 24 2.01 50.15 1.19
N ASP A 25 1.36 50.69 0.16
CA ASP A 25 0.11 50.13 -0.38
C ASP A 25 0.27 48.69 -0.88
N LEU A 26 1.40 48.39 -1.55
CA LEU A 26 1.73 47.05 -2.01
C LEU A 26 1.88 46.08 -0.83
N TYR A 27 2.60 46.49 0.21
CA TYR A 27 2.80 45.68 1.42
C TYR A 27 1.49 45.44 2.16
N GLU A 28 0.68 46.49 2.39
CA GLU A 28 -0.63 46.34 3.06
C GLU A 28 -1.57 45.41 2.30
N LYS A 29 -1.59 45.53 0.96
CA LYS A 29 -2.39 44.65 0.10
C LYS A 29 -1.95 43.21 0.22
N TRP A 30 -0.64 42.95 0.23
CA TRP A 30 -0.08 41.62 0.44
C TRP A 30 -0.43 41.09 1.83
N GLU A 31 -0.23 41.88 2.88
CA GLU A 31 -0.46 41.47 4.26
C GLU A 31 -1.94 41.17 4.55
N ARG A 32 -2.87 41.98 4.03
CA ARG A 32 -4.31 41.70 4.11
C ARG A 32 -4.66 40.35 3.44
N SER A 33 -4.12 40.09 2.26
CA SER A 33 -4.33 38.83 1.54
C SER A 33 -3.71 37.63 2.28
N ASN A 34 -2.52 37.81 2.86
CA ASN A 34 -1.85 36.81 3.68
C ASN A 34 -2.70 36.43 4.90
N ARG A 35 -3.12 37.42 5.71
CA ARG A 35 -3.96 37.20 6.90
C ARG A 35 -5.26 36.46 6.57
N LEU A 36 -5.95 36.88 5.52
CA LEU A 36 -7.21 36.25 5.12
C LEU A 36 -7.01 34.80 4.67
N SER A 37 -5.99 34.53 3.87
CA SER A 37 -5.69 33.18 3.40
C SER A 37 -5.32 32.25 4.56
N VAL A 38 -4.46 32.71 5.47
CA VAL A 38 -4.07 31.94 6.65
C VAL A 38 -5.27 31.68 7.56
N MET A 39 -6.12 32.68 7.79
CA MET A 39 -7.33 32.53 8.59
C MET A 39 -8.28 31.51 7.95
N PHE A 40 -8.50 31.60 6.64
CA PHE A 40 -9.35 30.67 5.91
C PHE A 40 -8.86 29.22 6.05
N ILE A 41 -7.58 28.96 5.81
CA ILE A 41 -6.98 27.63 5.98
C ILE A 41 -7.10 27.14 7.42
N LYS A 42 -6.82 27.99 8.42
CA LYS A 42 -6.95 27.63 9.84
C LYS A 42 -8.38 27.24 10.22
N THR A 43 -9.40 27.85 9.60
CA THR A 43 -10.81 27.54 9.86
C THR A 43 -11.33 26.30 9.13
N SER A 44 -10.75 25.95 7.98
CA SER A 44 -11.21 24.81 7.16
C SER A 44 -10.54 23.49 7.52
N ILE A 45 -9.56 23.51 8.42
CA ILE A 45 -8.75 22.36 8.77
C ILE A 45 -9.38 21.52 9.89
N SER A 46 -9.23 20.20 9.78
CA SER A 46 -9.70 19.24 10.79
C SER A 46 -8.91 19.37 12.09
N VAL A 47 -9.56 19.02 13.22
CA VAL A 47 -9.00 19.15 14.57
C VAL A 47 -7.66 18.41 14.71
N GLY A 48 -7.46 17.29 14.00
CA GLY A 48 -6.27 16.45 14.10
C GLY A 48 -4.96 17.10 13.64
N ILE A 49 -5.01 18.11 12.76
CA ILE A 49 -3.81 18.82 12.28
C ILE A 49 -3.80 20.31 12.67
N ARG A 50 -4.75 20.73 13.52
CA ARG A 50 -4.93 22.13 13.93
C ARG A 50 -3.69 22.70 14.63
N GLY A 51 -3.08 21.94 15.53
CA GLY A 51 -1.88 22.37 16.27
C GLY A 51 -0.63 22.55 15.41
N PHE A 52 -0.54 21.85 14.28
CA PHE A 52 0.53 22.02 13.29
C PHE A 52 0.36 23.34 12.52
N VAL A 53 -0.86 23.62 12.09
CA VAL A 53 -1.21 24.78 11.26
C VAL A 53 -1.17 26.09 12.04
N GLU A 54 -1.52 26.05 13.34
CA GLU A 54 -1.56 27.24 14.20
C GLU A 54 -0.20 27.96 14.28
N GLN A 55 0.91 27.24 14.09
CA GLN A 55 2.29 27.73 14.17
C GLN A 55 2.68 28.67 13.01
N HIS A 56 1.93 28.65 11.90
CA HIS A 56 2.25 29.45 10.72
C HIS A 56 1.38 30.72 10.64
N ASN A 57 2.03 31.87 10.48
CA ASN A 57 1.41 33.18 10.29
C ASN A 57 1.50 33.70 8.84
N LYS A 58 2.32 33.04 8.00
CA LYS A 58 2.49 33.35 6.58
C LYS A 58 1.96 32.21 5.72
N ILE A 59 1.25 32.57 4.65
CA ILE A 59 0.56 31.63 3.77
C ILE A 59 1.50 30.69 3.03
N ARG A 60 2.64 31.20 2.53
CA ARG A 60 3.61 30.39 1.78
C ARG A 60 4.28 29.31 2.63
N PRO A 61 4.86 29.61 3.80
CA PRO A 61 5.35 28.59 4.73
C PRO A 61 4.26 27.61 5.16
N LEU A 62 3.03 28.08 5.39
CA LEU A 62 1.92 27.20 5.76
C LEU A 62 1.59 26.19 4.66
N LEU A 63 1.46 26.64 3.41
CA LEU A 63 1.18 25.76 2.27
C LEU A 63 2.31 24.73 2.07
N LYS A 64 3.58 25.15 2.19
CA LYS A 64 4.74 24.25 2.12
C LYS A 64 4.69 23.18 3.23
N ALA A 65 4.38 23.59 4.46
CA ALA A 65 4.29 22.69 5.59
C ALA A 65 3.13 21.68 5.41
N ILE A 66 1.98 22.12 4.90
CA ILE A 66 0.85 21.23 4.57
C ILE A 66 1.27 20.21 3.50
N ASP A 67 1.92 20.66 2.44
CA ASP A 67 2.40 19.79 1.34
C ASP A 67 3.39 18.72 1.86
N GLU A 68 4.36 19.13 2.67
CA GLU A 68 5.33 18.22 3.30
C GLU A 68 4.66 17.21 4.25
N GLN A 69 3.65 17.63 5.01
CA GLN A 69 2.91 16.76 5.92
C GLN A 69 2.04 15.75 5.16
N LEU A 70 1.37 16.16 4.09
CA LEU A 70 0.61 15.28 3.21
C LEU A 70 1.52 14.23 2.57
N TRP A 71 2.65 14.66 2.02
CA TRP A 71 3.66 13.77 1.45
C TRP A 71 4.16 12.72 2.47
N THR A 72 4.44 13.16 3.70
CA THR A 72 4.90 12.26 4.77
C THR A 72 3.82 11.27 5.18
N SER A 73 2.55 11.71 5.23
CA SER A 73 1.40 10.86 5.52
C SER A 73 1.19 9.80 4.43
N ASP A 74 1.22 10.20 3.17
CA ASP A 74 1.07 9.29 2.03
C ASP A 74 2.20 8.27 2.00
N LYS A 75 3.44 8.68 2.27
CA LYS A 75 4.58 7.76 2.39
C LYS A 75 4.37 6.71 3.49
N ALA A 76 3.99 7.13 4.70
CA ALA A 76 3.73 6.19 5.81
C ALA A 76 2.56 5.24 5.49
N PHE A 77 1.56 5.73 4.77
CA PHE A 77 0.43 4.92 4.33
C PHE A 77 0.85 3.91 3.25
N ILE A 78 1.66 4.31 2.26
CA ILE A 78 2.30 3.41 1.29
C ILE A 78 3.10 2.32 2.01
N ASP A 79 3.96 2.68 2.97
CA ASP A 79 4.76 1.72 3.73
C ASP A 79 3.87 0.70 4.47
N THR A 80 2.78 1.17 5.05
CA THR A 80 1.78 0.32 5.72
C THR A 80 1.10 -0.63 4.73
N LEU A 81 0.72 -0.15 3.55
CA LEU A 81 0.11 -0.95 2.49
C LEU A 81 1.09 -1.99 1.95
N ILE A 82 2.36 -1.62 1.72
CA ILE A 82 3.43 -2.53 1.30
C ILE A 82 3.66 -3.61 2.36
N MET A 83 3.67 -3.25 3.65
CA MET A 83 3.81 -4.21 4.74
C MET A 83 2.65 -5.20 4.76
N LYS A 84 1.40 -4.71 4.64
CA LYS A 84 0.21 -5.57 4.54
C LYS A 84 0.24 -6.45 3.30
N PHE A 85 0.66 -5.89 2.16
CA PHE A 85 0.83 -6.60 0.90
C PHE A 85 1.83 -7.73 1.06
N SER A 86 2.99 -7.48 1.66
CA SER A 86 4.14 -8.40 1.79
C SER A 86 4.05 -9.37 2.98
N SER A 87 3.05 -9.20 3.86
CA SER A 87 2.81 -10.04 5.03
C SER A 87 2.58 -11.52 4.64
N PRO A 88 2.93 -12.50 5.49
CA PRO A 88 2.86 -13.91 5.15
C PRO A 88 1.48 -14.42 4.70
N ARG A 89 1.57 -15.44 3.84
CA ARG A 89 0.54 -16.04 2.99
C ARG A 89 -0.56 -16.75 3.79
N LEU A 90 -1.72 -16.98 3.14
CA LEU A 90 -2.86 -17.76 3.66
C LEU A 90 -2.39 -18.92 4.57
N THR A 91 -2.76 -18.86 5.85
CA THR A 91 -2.42 -19.90 6.82
C THR A 91 -3.39 -21.07 6.80
N ALA A 92 -4.54 -20.94 6.13
CA ALA A 92 -5.59 -21.95 6.04
C ALA A 92 -6.16 -22.07 4.62
N ILE A 93 -6.64 -23.26 4.26
CA ILE A 93 -7.28 -23.54 2.96
C ILE A 93 -8.56 -22.70 2.76
N LYS A 94 -9.22 -22.30 3.85
CA LYS A 94 -10.38 -21.41 3.86
C LYS A 94 -9.93 -19.96 3.68
N ASN A 95 -10.68 -19.17 2.90
CA ASN A 95 -10.55 -17.71 2.69
C ASN A 95 -9.68 -17.25 1.49
N VAL A 96 -9.50 -18.07 0.46
CA VAL A 96 -8.76 -17.64 -0.75
C VAL A 96 -9.44 -16.45 -1.41
N TYR A 97 -10.77 -16.48 -1.50
CA TYR A 97 -11.55 -15.36 -2.01
C TYR A 97 -11.28 -14.05 -1.25
N LYS A 98 -11.29 -14.09 0.09
CA LYS A 98 -11.04 -12.91 0.93
C LYS A 98 -9.60 -12.38 0.74
N HIS A 99 -8.64 -13.29 0.61
CA HIS A 99 -7.25 -12.93 0.37
C HIS A 99 -7.06 -12.23 -0.98
N ILE A 100 -7.69 -12.74 -2.05
CA ILE A 100 -7.62 -12.10 -3.37
C ILE A 100 -8.29 -10.72 -3.35
N ILE A 101 -9.45 -10.59 -2.70
CA ILE A 101 -10.10 -9.27 -2.52
C ILE A 101 -9.18 -8.31 -1.79
N LEU A 102 -8.56 -8.74 -0.69
CA LEU A 102 -7.64 -7.92 0.08
C LEU A 102 -6.45 -7.45 -0.77
N ILE A 103 -5.87 -8.32 -1.59
CA ILE A 103 -4.77 -7.95 -2.50
C ILE A 103 -5.25 -6.91 -3.53
N ARG A 104 -6.46 -7.07 -4.10
CA ARG A 104 -7.00 -6.09 -5.06
C ARG A 104 -7.32 -4.75 -4.41
N ASP A 105 -7.84 -4.77 -3.18
CA ASP A 105 -8.13 -3.56 -2.41
C ASP A 105 -6.84 -2.79 -2.09
N ILE A 106 -5.79 -3.50 -1.66
CA ILE A 106 -4.46 -2.91 -1.45
C ILE A 106 -3.88 -2.35 -2.75
N GLU A 107 -4.03 -3.06 -3.88
CA GLU A 107 -3.60 -2.54 -5.18
C GLU A 107 -4.34 -1.28 -5.59
N ALA A 108 -5.66 -1.25 -5.45
CA ALA A 108 -6.45 -0.05 -5.74
C ALA A 108 -6.03 1.14 -4.87
N GLN A 109 -5.77 0.90 -3.58
CA GLN A 109 -5.26 1.93 -2.66
C GLN A 109 -3.86 2.41 -3.05
N LEU A 110 -2.93 1.51 -3.36
CA LEU A 110 -1.59 1.86 -3.83
C LEU A 110 -1.63 2.66 -5.15
N LYS A 111 -2.52 2.28 -6.07
CA LYS A 111 -2.73 2.98 -7.34
C LYS A 111 -3.24 4.41 -7.15
N SER A 112 -4.09 4.64 -6.14
CA SER A 112 -4.55 5.99 -5.79
C SER A 112 -3.43 6.89 -5.24
N LEU A 113 -2.33 6.29 -4.76
CA LEU A 113 -1.11 6.94 -4.27
C LEU A 113 0.01 6.92 -5.32
N GLU A 114 -0.34 6.78 -6.60
CA GLU A 114 0.58 6.72 -7.75
C GLU A 114 1.57 5.53 -7.76
N VAL A 115 1.40 4.55 -6.86
CA VAL A 115 2.17 3.30 -6.84
C VAL A 115 1.50 2.27 -7.74
N ASN A 116 1.95 2.21 -8.99
CA ASN A 116 1.40 1.29 -9.99
C ASN A 116 2.05 -0.09 -9.94
N MET A 117 1.22 -1.13 -9.88
CA MET A 117 1.63 -2.52 -10.06
C MET A 117 1.12 -3.04 -11.40
N SER A 118 1.94 -3.82 -12.10
CA SER A 118 1.48 -4.45 -13.34
C SER A 118 0.50 -5.60 -13.04
N ASP A 119 -0.49 -5.81 -13.91
CA ASP A 119 -1.40 -6.95 -13.83
C ASP A 119 -0.63 -8.29 -13.76
N SER A 120 0.48 -8.39 -14.51
CA SER A 120 1.37 -9.55 -14.49
C SER A 120 1.94 -9.80 -13.10
N PHE A 121 2.47 -8.75 -12.45
CA PHE A 121 2.99 -8.86 -11.09
C PHE A 121 1.92 -9.33 -10.11
N LEU A 122 0.72 -8.74 -10.12
CA LEU A 122 -0.39 -9.12 -9.23
C LEU A 122 -0.80 -10.58 -9.43
N VAL A 123 -0.91 -11.00 -10.69
CA VAL A 123 -1.23 -12.37 -11.10
C VAL A 123 -0.19 -13.35 -10.52
N HIS A 124 1.10 -13.08 -10.70
CA HIS A 124 2.18 -13.92 -10.16
C HIS A 124 2.24 -13.87 -8.64
N TYR A 125 2.02 -12.70 -8.04
CA TYR A 125 2.00 -12.50 -6.60
C TYR A 125 0.91 -13.34 -5.95
N ILE A 126 -0.34 -13.20 -6.41
CA ILE A 126 -1.48 -13.99 -5.93
C ILE A 126 -1.16 -15.48 -6.06
N SER A 127 -0.66 -15.94 -7.21
CA SER A 127 -0.25 -17.34 -7.43
C SER A 127 0.77 -17.85 -6.42
N ASN A 128 1.75 -17.02 -6.06
CA ASN A 128 2.76 -17.36 -5.07
C ASN A 128 2.20 -17.38 -3.65
N THR A 129 1.22 -16.51 -3.35
CA THR A 129 0.57 -16.47 -2.03
C THR A 129 -0.41 -17.62 -1.75
N LEU A 130 -0.79 -18.41 -2.76
CA LEU A 130 -1.65 -19.59 -2.58
C LEU A 130 -0.88 -20.77 -1.95
N LEU A 131 -1.57 -21.50 -1.07
CA LEU A 131 -1.07 -22.63 -0.28
C LEU A 131 -0.57 -23.82 -1.14
N GLN A 132 0.32 -24.63 -0.56
CA GLN A 132 0.83 -25.89 -1.14
C GLN A 132 -0.23 -26.85 -1.73
N PRO A 133 -1.41 -27.08 -1.11
CA PRO A 133 -2.48 -27.88 -1.73
C PRO A 133 -2.99 -27.32 -3.06
N TYR A 134 -2.80 -26.03 -3.34
CA TYR A 134 -3.07 -25.42 -4.65
C TYR A 134 -1.88 -25.58 -5.62
N ARG A 135 -0.80 -26.29 -5.29
CA ARG A 135 0.37 -26.48 -6.20
C ARG A 135 0.01 -27.14 -7.53
N PRO A 136 -0.79 -28.22 -7.59
CA PRO A 136 -1.19 -28.81 -8.87
C PRO A 136 -1.92 -27.78 -9.75
N PHE A 137 -2.80 -26.99 -9.14
CA PHE A 137 -3.47 -25.86 -9.77
C PHE A 137 -2.50 -24.75 -10.22
N ARG A 138 -1.49 -24.41 -9.40
CA ARG A 138 -0.44 -23.43 -9.72
C ARG A 138 0.41 -23.87 -10.90
N ILE A 139 0.77 -25.16 -10.98
CA ILE A 139 1.54 -25.74 -12.10
C ILE A 139 0.69 -25.70 -13.38
N SER A 140 -0.58 -26.12 -13.32
CA SER A 140 -1.53 -26.05 -14.44
C SER A 140 -1.73 -24.62 -14.97
N CYS A 141 -1.82 -23.63 -14.09
CA CYS A 141 -1.96 -22.22 -14.48
C CYS A 141 -0.68 -21.63 -15.12
N ASN A 142 0.49 -22.18 -14.79
CA ASN A 142 1.78 -21.71 -15.31
C ASN A 142 2.16 -22.37 -16.65
N THR A 143 1.64 -23.56 -16.97
CA THR A 143 1.88 -24.25 -18.25
C THR A 143 0.95 -23.82 -19.38
N HIS A 144 -0.19 -23.19 -19.09
CA HIS A 144 -1.09 -22.64 -20.09
C HIS A 144 -0.81 -21.15 -20.31
N GLU A 145 -0.12 -20.85 -21.40
CA GLU A 145 0.45 -19.55 -21.81
C GLU A 145 -0.59 -18.47 -22.19
N TYR A 146 -1.70 -18.37 -21.47
CA TYR A 146 -2.73 -17.38 -21.76
C TYR A 146 -2.74 -16.23 -20.76
N LYS A 147 -2.97 -15.01 -21.26
CA LYS A 147 -3.32 -13.81 -20.48
C LYS A 147 -4.56 -14.12 -19.61
N TRP A 148 -4.37 -14.66 -18.41
CA TRP A 148 -5.47 -14.89 -17.48
C TRP A 148 -5.89 -13.57 -16.87
N SER A 149 -7.15 -13.16 -17.10
CA SER A 149 -7.72 -12.04 -16.36
C SER A 149 -7.83 -12.41 -14.88
N ILE A 150 -7.67 -11.42 -14.00
CA ILE A 150 -7.80 -11.60 -12.54
C ILE A 150 -9.15 -12.25 -12.19
N ASN A 151 -10.21 -11.90 -12.91
CA ASN A 151 -11.55 -12.46 -12.71
C ASN A 151 -11.59 -13.97 -13.01
N LYS A 152 -10.91 -14.43 -14.06
CA LYS A 152 -10.83 -15.87 -14.37
C LYS A 152 -10.04 -16.63 -13.30
N ARG A 153 -8.99 -16.01 -12.75
CA ARG A 153 -8.23 -16.57 -11.62
C ARG A 153 -9.06 -16.68 -10.35
N LEU A 154 -9.88 -15.67 -10.05
CA LEU A 154 -10.81 -15.69 -8.91
C LEU A 154 -11.75 -16.89 -8.98
N THR A 155 -12.42 -17.11 -10.11
CA THR A 155 -13.36 -18.23 -10.27
C THR A 155 -12.67 -19.58 -10.09
N MET A 156 -11.49 -19.74 -10.69
CA MET A 156 -10.73 -20.99 -10.58
C MET A 156 -10.23 -21.23 -9.15
N CYS A 157 -9.81 -20.19 -8.44
CA CYS A 157 -9.39 -20.31 -7.04
C CYS A 157 -10.56 -20.73 -6.13
N VAL A 158 -11.76 -20.20 -6.36
CA VAL A 158 -12.97 -20.56 -5.60
C VAL A 158 -13.37 -22.01 -5.88
N GLN A 159 -13.30 -22.45 -7.14
CA GLN A 159 -13.57 -23.84 -7.52
C GLN A 159 -12.55 -24.80 -6.87
N GLU A 160 -11.27 -24.46 -6.92
CA GLU A 160 -10.20 -25.26 -6.31
C GLU A 160 -10.29 -25.27 -4.77
N GLU A 161 -10.72 -24.17 -4.14
CA GLU A 161 -11.03 -24.14 -2.71
C GLU A 161 -12.13 -25.14 -2.35
N GLY A 162 -13.18 -25.26 -3.18
CA GLY A 162 -14.24 -26.25 -3.02
C GLY A 162 -13.72 -27.69 -3.13
N ARG A 163 -12.90 -27.97 -4.16
CA ARG A 163 -12.28 -29.29 -4.38
C ARG A 163 -11.38 -29.69 -3.20
N LEU A 164 -10.55 -28.77 -2.72
CA LEU A 164 -9.63 -29.02 -1.60
C LEU A 164 -10.36 -29.23 -0.29
N LYS A 165 -11.48 -28.54 -0.04
CA LYS A 165 -12.32 -28.79 1.14
C LYS A 165 -12.91 -30.20 1.13
N MET A 166 -13.36 -30.68 -0.03
CA MET A 166 -13.90 -32.04 -0.20
C MET A 166 -12.81 -33.09 0.02
N GLN A 167 -11.65 -32.93 -0.63
CA GLN A 167 -10.51 -33.84 -0.47
C GLN A 167 -9.98 -33.87 0.98
N MET A 168 -9.99 -32.73 1.69
CA MET A 168 -9.60 -32.67 3.11
C MET A 168 -10.61 -33.38 4.02
N GLY A 169 -11.90 -33.32 3.70
CA GLY A 169 -12.95 -34.06 4.41
C GLY A 169 -12.78 -35.57 4.26
N GLU A 170 -12.52 -36.02 3.03
CA GLU A 170 -12.25 -37.43 2.71
C GLU A 170 -10.98 -37.95 3.40
N PHE A 171 -9.92 -37.14 3.48
CA PHE A 171 -8.66 -37.52 4.14
C PHE A 171 -8.82 -37.70 5.66
N LEU A 172 -9.57 -36.80 6.31
CA LEU A 172 -9.86 -36.89 7.74
C LEU A 172 -10.75 -38.09 8.06
N GLU A 173 -11.74 -38.38 7.21
CA GLU A 173 -12.59 -39.57 7.34
C GLU A 173 -11.77 -40.85 7.18
N TYR A 174 -10.87 -40.90 6.19
CA TYR A 174 -9.95 -42.03 6.01
C TYR A 174 -8.98 -42.20 7.18
N ASP A 175 -8.35 -41.14 7.70
CA ASP A 175 -7.43 -41.22 8.84
C ASP A 175 -8.14 -41.68 10.12
N LEU A 176 -9.38 -41.24 10.34
CA LEU A 176 -10.22 -41.69 11.46
C LEU A 176 -10.62 -43.18 11.34
N ILE A 177 -10.95 -43.63 10.13
CA ILE A 177 -11.35 -45.03 9.87
C ILE A 177 -10.13 -45.97 9.89
N SER A 178 -8.99 -45.53 9.39
CA SER A 178 -7.78 -46.34 9.25
C SER A 178 -6.80 -46.25 10.43
N GLY A 179 -7.03 -45.33 11.37
CA GLY A 179 -6.11 -45.08 12.49
C GLY A 179 -4.77 -44.46 12.07
N SER A 180 -4.73 -43.85 10.90
CA SER A 180 -3.57 -43.22 10.26
C SER A 180 -3.36 -41.80 10.78
N ASP A 181 -2.10 -41.38 10.97
CA ASP A 181 -1.72 -39.99 11.35
C ASP A 181 -1.07 -39.24 10.16
N GLN A 182 -1.46 -39.59 8.93
CA GLN A 182 -0.90 -39.01 7.70
C GLN A 182 -1.17 -37.52 7.61
N PHE A 183 -2.33 -37.06 8.09
CA PHE A 183 -2.67 -35.65 8.19
C PHE A 183 -1.62 -34.85 8.97
N ARG A 184 -1.17 -35.38 10.11
CA ARG A 184 -0.18 -34.72 10.97
C ARG A 184 1.20 -34.70 10.33
N LYS A 185 1.60 -35.76 9.62
CA LYS A 185 2.83 -35.79 8.81
C LYS A 185 2.83 -34.75 7.69
N PHE A 186 1.72 -34.60 6.96
CA PHE A 186 1.57 -33.56 5.93
C PHE A 186 1.71 -32.13 6.50
N VAL A 187 1.20 -31.92 7.73
CA VAL A 187 1.35 -30.66 8.45
C VAL A 187 2.79 -30.43 8.93
N PHE A 188 3.50 -31.45 9.41
CA PHE A 188 4.88 -31.30 9.91
C PHE A 188 5.94 -31.17 8.81
N GLU A 189 5.76 -31.82 7.67
CA GLU A 189 6.70 -31.73 6.53
C GLU A 189 6.73 -30.30 5.93
N LYS A 190 5.67 -29.52 6.16
CA LYS A 190 5.55 -28.10 5.83
C LYS A 190 6.55 -27.22 6.60
N ASP A 191 6.68 -27.42 7.91
CA ASP A 191 7.55 -26.58 8.76
C ASP A 191 9.04 -26.76 8.39
N HIS A 192 9.43 -27.96 7.97
CA HIS A 192 10.81 -28.24 7.56
C HIS A 192 11.17 -27.62 6.20
N LEU A 193 10.23 -27.62 5.24
CA LEU A 193 10.46 -27.05 3.90
C LEU A 193 10.46 -25.52 3.91
N ASP A 194 9.64 -24.89 4.76
CA ASP A 194 9.59 -23.43 4.94
C ASP A 194 10.91 -22.90 5.53
N ASN A 195 11.58 -23.67 6.41
CA ASN A 195 12.93 -23.36 6.90
C ASN A 195 14.02 -23.51 5.81
N GLN A 196 13.89 -24.48 4.89
CA GLN A 196 14.86 -24.66 3.80
C GLN A 196 14.74 -23.57 2.71
N LEU A 197 13.53 -23.13 2.37
CA LEU A 197 13.35 -22.06 1.38
C LEU A 197 13.87 -20.70 1.86
N CYS A 198 13.78 -20.43 3.18
CA CYS A 198 14.31 -19.21 3.80
C CYS A 198 15.84 -19.07 3.59
N THR A 199 16.59 -20.18 3.64
CA THR A 199 18.03 -20.19 3.39
C THR A 199 18.41 -20.03 1.91
N SER A 200 17.50 -20.42 1.01
CA SER A 200 17.72 -20.42 -0.45
C SER A 200 17.53 -19.02 -1.05
N SER A 201 16.55 -18.25 -0.56
CA SER A 201 16.32 -16.88 -1.01
C SER A 201 17.41 -15.89 -0.57
N LEU A 202 18.10 -16.14 0.56
CA LEU A 202 19.25 -15.32 0.98
C LEU A 202 20.50 -15.56 0.12
N ARG A 203 20.72 -16.79 -0.38
CA ARG A 203 21.87 -17.10 -1.25
C ARG A 203 21.83 -16.42 -2.62
N LEU A 204 20.64 -16.11 -3.14
CA LEU A 204 20.49 -15.40 -4.41
C LEU A 204 20.76 -13.89 -4.31
N VAL A 205 20.67 -13.30 -3.11
CA VAL A 205 20.92 -11.86 -2.90
C VAL A 205 22.41 -11.56 -2.70
N VAL A 206 23.21 -12.52 -2.20
CA VAL A 206 24.63 -12.30 -1.88
C VAL A 206 25.56 -12.41 -3.12
N ASN A 207 25.12 -12.99 -4.23
CA ASN A 207 25.99 -13.25 -5.39
C ASN A 207 26.06 -12.11 -6.43
N ASN A 208 25.43 -10.95 -6.19
CA ASN A 208 25.46 -9.80 -7.09
C ASN A 208 26.21 -8.59 -6.51
N VAL A 209 27.38 -8.82 -5.92
CA VAL A 209 28.36 -7.74 -5.70
C VAL A 209 29.36 -7.78 -6.85
N PRO A 210 29.41 -6.76 -7.73
CA PRO A 210 30.41 -6.73 -8.80
C PRO A 210 31.79 -6.44 -8.18
N SER A 211 32.74 -7.32 -8.45
CA SER A 211 34.16 -7.09 -8.16
C SER A 211 34.67 -5.91 -8.99
N VAL A 212 35.30 -4.95 -8.30
CA VAL A 212 36.00 -3.76 -8.82
C VAL A 212 37.06 -4.13 -9.85
#